data_AF-A0A2S9JWU8-F1
#
_entry.id   AF-A0A2S9JWU8-F1
#
_cell.length_a   1.000
_cell.length_b   1.000
_cell.length_c   1.000
_cell.angle_alpha   90.00
_cell.angle_beta   90.00
_cell.angle_gamma   90.00
#
_symmetry.space_group_name_H-M   'P 1'
#
loop_
_entity.id
_entity.type
_entity.pdbx_description
1 polymer ?
#
loop_
_entity_poly.entity_id
_entity_poly.type
_entity_poly.pdbx_seq_one_letter_code
_entity_poly.pdbx_strand_id
1 'polypeptide(L)'
;MTSKKSEFGDSLLEGLQEALAWKRGEIALETINIDPMPPERIKEIRKRYARSTKDFERRFGIPAATMNNWEQGRRKPDPAGRLLLRVIEESPDAVEKALRAA
;
A
#
# COMPACT_ATOMS: atom_id res chain seq x y z
N MET A 1 38.54 35.00 -2.21
CA MET A 1 38.08 33.98 -1.25
C MET A 1 37.19 33.00 -2.01
N THR A 2 37.78 31.96 -2.60
CA THR A 2 37.03 30.95 -3.36
C THR A 2 36.63 29.83 -2.40
N SER A 3 35.33 29.76 -2.10
CA SER A 3 34.74 28.74 -1.24
C SER A 3 35.02 27.36 -1.84
N LYS A 4 35.77 26.52 -1.12
CA LYS A 4 36.01 25.13 -1.50
C LYS A 4 34.67 24.40 -1.42
N LYS A 5 34.09 24.07 -2.57
CA LYS A 5 33.08 23.02 -2.63
C LYS A 5 33.68 21.77 -1.98
N SER A 6 33.02 21.27 -0.94
CA SER A 6 33.42 20.01 -0.31
C SER A 6 32.75 18.87 -1.06
N GLU A 7 33.44 17.76 -1.29
CA GLU A 7 32.85 16.56 -1.89
C GLU A 7 31.55 16.15 -1.17
N PHE A 8 31.53 16.33 0.17
CA PHE A 8 30.34 16.14 0.98
C PHE A 8 29.19 17.06 0.56
N GLY A 9 29.45 18.37 0.41
CA GLY A 9 28.44 19.36 0.02
C GLY A 9 27.89 19.13 -1.38
N ASP A 10 28.75 18.75 -2.34
CA ASP A 10 28.31 18.40 -3.70
C ASP A 10 27.46 17.12 -3.68
N SER A 11 27.83 16.09 -2.90
CA SER A 11 27.03 14.86 -2.75
C SER A 11 25.66 15.09 -2.10
N LEU A 12 25.59 16.04 -1.14
CA LEU A 12 24.33 16.39 -0.48
C LEU A 12 23.40 17.14 -1.44
N LEU A 13 23.97 18.02 -2.27
CA LEU A 13 23.24 18.72 -3.33
C LEU A 13 22.69 17.74 -4.37
N GLU A 14 23.50 16.77 -4.79
CA GLU A 14 23.11 15.72 -5.73
C GLU A 14 21.92 14.90 -5.20
N GLY A 15 22.03 14.39 -3.96
CA GLY A 15 20.93 13.63 -3.34
C GLY A 15 19.64 14.44 -3.17
N LEU A 16 19.73 15.75 -2.87
CA LEU A 16 18.54 16.63 -2.80
C LEU A 16 17.91 16.89 -4.17
N GLN A 17 18.73 17.00 -5.23
CA GLN A 17 18.24 17.14 -6.60
C GLN A 17 17.51 15.87 -7.06
N GLU A 18 18.04 14.69 -6.75
CA GLU A 18 17.37 13.42 -7.00
C GLU A 18 16.03 13.33 -6.26
N ALA A 19 15.98 13.67 -4.96
CA ALA A 19 14.75 13.67 -4.18
C ALA A 19 13.68 14.61 -4.77
N LEU A 20 14.08 15.77 -5.29
CA LEU A 20 13.20 16.71 -5.97
C LEU A 20 12.68 16.15 -7.31
N ALA A 21 13.56 15.55 -8.11
CA ALA A 21 13.18 14.92 -9.38
C ALA A 21 12.19 13.76 -9.16
N TRP A 22 12.38 12.95 -8.11
CA TRP A 22 11.44 11.90 -7.72
C TRP A 22 10.08 12.46 -7.33
N LYS A 23 10.06 13.52 -6.50
CA LYS A 23 8.81 14.17 -6.07
C LYS A 23 8.04 14.80 -7.24
N ARG A 24 8.74 15.23 -8.30
CA ARG A 24 8.15 15.74 -9.55
C ARG A 24 7.73 14.64 -10.53
N GLY A 25 8.07 13.38 -10.27
CA GLY A 25 7.80 12.25 -11.17
C GLY A 25 8.75 12.16 -12.36
N GLU A 26 9.90 12.85 -12.32
CA GLU A 26 10.91 12.86 -13.40
C GLU A 26 11.83 11.64 -13.35
N ILE A 27 12.05 11.10 -12.14
CA ILE A 27 12.82 9.86 -11.92
C ILE A 27 12.03 8.90 -11.03
N ALA A 28 12.21 7.59 -11.26
CA ALA A 28 11.71 6.55 -10.38
C ALA A 28 12.84 6.15 -9.43
N LEU A 29 12.66 6.38 -8.13
CA LEU A 29 13.47 5.72 -7.11
C LEU A 29 12.91 4.30 -6.91
N GLU A 30 13.76 3.33 -6.57
CA GLU A 30 13.37 1.94 -6.25
C GLU A 30 12.52 1.88 -4.96
N THR A 31 11.32 2.44 -5.02
CA THR A 31 10.35 2.46 -3.93
C THR A 31 9.08 1.77 -4.41
N ILE A 32 8.62 0.77 -3.65
CA ILE A 32 7.32 0.15 -3.91
C ILE A 32 6.27 1.04 -3.24
N ASN A 33 5.72 1.98 -4.01
CA ASN A 33 4.56 2.77 -3.57
C ASN A 33 3.29 1.99 -3.88
N ILE A 34 2.57 1.60 -2.83
CA ILE A 34 1.23 1.04 -2.96
C ILE A 34 0.23 2.16 -2.77
N ASP A 35 -0.41 2.56 -3.87
CA ASP A 35 -1.37 3.65 -3.93
C ASP A 35 -2.42 3.56 -2.82
N PRO A 36 -2.84 4.70 -2.22
CA PRO A 36 -3.94 4.73 -1.29
C PRO A 36 -5.21 4.11 -1.89
N MET A 37 -5.89 3.27 -1.11
CA MET A 37 -7.14 2.66 -1.53
C MET A 37 -8.32 3.41 -0.87
N PRO A 38 -9.22 4.04 -1.64
CA PRO A 38 -10.37 4.75 -1.07
C PRO A 38 -11.38 3.77 -0.45
N PRO A 39 -12.20 4.20 0.54
CA PRO A 39 -13.18 3.34 1.21
C PRO A 39 -14.12 2.59 0.27
N GLU A 40 -14.58 3.25 -0.80
CA GLU A 40 -15.47 2.69 -1.81
C GLU A 40 -14.80 1.51 -2.53
N ARG A 41 -13.51 1.64 -2.85
CA ARG A 41 -12.73 0.59 -3.52
C ARG A 41 -12.55 -0.64 -2.62
N ILE A 42 -12.30 -0.43 -1.33
CA ILE A 42 -12.20 -1.51 -0.34
C ILE A 42 -13.52 -2.28 -0.26
N LYS A 43 -14.64 -1.55 -0.25
CA LYS A 43 -15.99 -2.14 -0.24
C LYS A 43 -16.30 -2.92 -1.52
N GLU A 44 -15.84 -2.46 -2.68
CA GLU A 44 -15.96 -3.17 -3.95
C GLU A 44 -15.21 -4.50 -3.93
N ILE A 45 -13.94 -4.51 -3.47
CA ILE A 45 -13.15 -5.74 -3.34
C ILE A 45 -13.89 -6.73 -2.44
N ARG A 46 -14.35 -6.29 -1.25
CA ARG A 46 -15.10 -7.17 -0.36
C ARG A 46 -16.33 -7.75 -1.05
N LYS A 47 -17.14 -6.92 -1.71
CA LYS A 47 -18.38 -7.33 -2.37
C LYS A 47 -18.17 -8.36 -3.48
N ARG A 48 -17.00 -8.38 -4.13
CA ARG A 48 -16.67 -9.40 -5.15
C ARG A 48 -16.56 -10.80 -4.55
N TYR A 49 -16.07 -10.93 -3.32
CA TYR A 49 -15.74 -12.23 -2.74
C TYR A 49 -16.62 -12.63 -1.54
N ALA A 50 -17.39 -11.69 -0.98
CA ALA A 50 -18.16 -11.90 0.24
C ALA A 50 -19.37 -10.95 0.37
N ARG A 51 -20.52 -11.44 0.84
CA ARG A 51 -21.73 -10.62 1.02
C ARG A 51 -21.62 -9.68 2.23
N SER A 52 -20.99 -10.13 3.30
CA SER A 52 -20.75 -9.33 4.52
C SER A 52 -19.26 -9.24 4.89
N THR A 53 -18.89 -8.29 5.76
CA THR A 53 -17.53 -8.20 6.32
C THR A 53 -17.17 -9.41 7.18
N LYS A 54 -18.16 -10.02 7.87
CA LYS A 54 -17.97 -11.28 8.59
C LYS A 54 -17.67 -12.45 7.66
N ASP A 55 -18.30 -12.51 6.49
CA ASP A 55 -18.01 -13.56 5.50
C ASP A 55 -16.60 -13.37 4.92
N PHE A 56 -16.22 -12.12 4.68
CA PHE A 56 -14.88 -11.76 4.20
C PHE A 56 -13.81 -12.13 5.24
N GLU A 57 -14.06 -11.87 6.52
CA GLU A 57 -13.21 -12.29 7.63
C GLU A 57 -13.05 -13.82 7.67
N ARG A 58 -14.15 -14.58 7.59
CA ARG A 58 -14.08 -16.04 7.57
C ARG A 58 -13.30 -16.59 6.38
N ARG A 59 -13.31 -15.86 5.25
CA ARG A 59 -12.65 -16.28 4.01
C ARG A 59 -11.17 -15.91 3.95
N PHE A 60 -10.80 -14.70 4.39
CA PHE A 60 -9.45 -14.15 4.20
C PHE A 60 -8.75 -13.73 5.50
N GLY A 61 -9.37 -13.93 6.66
CA GLY A 61 -8.77 -13.66 7.97
C GLY A 61 -8.66 -12.19 8.35
N ILE A 62 -9.12 -11.25 7.51
CA ILE A 62 -9.13 -9.81 7.87
C ILE A 62 -10.35 -9.54 8.77
N PRO A 63 -10.17 -9.07 10.02
CA PRO A 63 -11.28 -8.89 10.96
C PRO A 63 -12.39 -8.00 10.41
N ALA A 64 -13.66 -8.36 10.62
CA ALA A 64 -14.79 -7.60 10.13
C ALA A 64 -14.81 -6.16 10.65
N ALA A 65 -14.35 -5.94 11.89
CA ALA A 65 -14.20 -4.61 12.47
C ALA A 65 -13.17 -3.76 11.70
N THR A 66 -12.05 -4.37 11.28
CA THR A 66 -11.03 -3.72 10.46
C THR A 66 -11.58 -3.35 9.10
N MET A 67 -12.24 -4.28 8.41
CA MET A 67 -12.90 -4.01 7.13
C MET A 67 -13.96 -2.91 7.25
N ASN A 68 -14.80 -2.93 8.29
CA ASN A 68 -15.80 -1.88 8.52
C ASN A 68 -15.15 -0.50 8.72
N ASN A 69 -14.06 -0.42 9.49
CA ASN A 69 -13.34 0.84 9.72
C ASN A 69 -12.74 1.39 8.41
N TRP A 70 -12.25 0.51 7.55
CA TRP A 70 -11.71 0.86 6.24
C TRP A 70 -12.81 1.29 5.25
N GLU A 71 -13.90 0.52 5.14
CA GLU A 71 -15.03 0.82 4.26
C GLU A 71 -15.80 2.10 4.66
N GLN A 72 -15.70 2.53 5.92
CA GLN A 72 -16.27 3.78 6.42
C GLN A 72 -15.27 4.93 6.43
N GLY A 73 -14.02 4.71 6.02
CA GLY A 73 -12.96 5.73 6.02
C GLY A 73 -12.51 6.19 7.41
N ARG A 74 -12.95 5.53 8.49
CA ARG A 74 -12.53 5.83 9.88
C ARG A 74 -11.04 5.55 10.09
N ARG A 75 -10.51 4.56 9.37
CA ARG A 75 -9.09 4.21 9.29
C ARG A 75 -8.74 3.90 7.85
N LYS A 76 -7.48 4.08 7.49
CA LYS A 76 -6.95 3.66 6.18
C LYS A 76 -6.13 2.38 6.35
N PRO A 77 -6.18 1.42 5.42
CA PRO A 77 -5.25 0.30 5.42
C PRO A 77 -3.82 0.84 5.27
N ASP A 78 -2.90 0.28 6.06
CA ASP A 78 -1.48 0.50 5.90
C ASP A 78 -0.97 -0.16 4.59
N PRO A 79 0.30 0.02 4.19
CA PRO A 79 0.80 -0.58 2.95
C PRO A 79 0.60 -2.09 2.87
N ALA A 80 0.78 -2.83 3.97
CA ALA A 80 0.58 -4.27 4.02
C ALA A 80 -0.89 -4.66 3.80
N GLY A 81 -1.83 -3.95 4.43
CA GLY A 81 -3.26 -4.14 4.22
C GLY A 81 -3.68 -3.83 2.78
N ARG A 82 -3.11 -2.79 2.16
CA ARG A 82 -3.36 -2.47 0.74
C ARG A 82 -2.81 -3.55 -0.19
N LEU A 83 -1.60 -4.04 0.09
CA LEU A 83 -1.03 -5.17 -0.64
C LEU A 83 -1.92 -6.40 -0.56
N LEU A 84 -2.33 -6.77 0.65
CA LEU A 84 -3.17 -7.96 0.87
C LEU A 84 -4.52 -7.84 0.15
N LEU A 85 -5.18 -6.68 0.21
CA LEU A 85 -6.43 -6.44 -0.53
C LEU A 85 -6.24 -6.58 -2.04
N ARG A 86 -5.09 -6.13 -2.58
CA ARG A 86 -4.75 -6.30 -4.00
C ARG A 86 -4.47 -7.75 -4.36
N VAL A 87 -3.75 -8.49 -3.52
CA VAL A 87 -3.51 -9.93 -3.73
C VAL A 87 -4.83 -10.72 -3.65
N ILE A 88 -5.73 -10.38 -2.72
CA ILE A 88 -7.06 -10.99 -2.65
C ILE A 88 -7.86 -10.73 -3.92
N GLU A 89 -7.75 -9.53 -4.50
CA GLU A 89 -8.45 -9.21 -5.74
C GLU A 89 -7.89 -9.97 -6.95
N GLU A 90 -6.57 -10.01 -7.10
CA GLU A 90 -5.93 -10.65 -8.25
C GLU A 90 -5.87 -12.18 -8.12
N SER A 91 -5.77 -12.72 -6.90
CA SER A 91 -5.46 -14.13 -6.63
C SER A 91 -6.05 -14.60 -5.29
N PRO A 92 -7.38 -14.61 -5.13
CA PRO A 92 -8.04 -14.98 -3.87
C PRO A 92 -7.70 -16.42 -3.44
N ASP A 93 -7.61 -17.34 -4.40
CA ASP A 93 -7.31 -18.76 -4.13
C ASP A 93 -5.92 -18.96 -3.54
N ALA A 94 -4.95 -18.11 -3.88
CA ALA A 94 -3.61 -18.17 -3.32
C ALA A 94 -3.60 -17.78 -1.84
N VAL A 95 -4.39 -16.76 -1.47
CA VAL A 95 -4.57 -16.34 -0.07
C VAL A 95 -5.28 -17.43 0.72
N GLU A 96 -6.36 -18.00 0.19
CA GLU A 96 -7.06 -19.12 0.83
C GLU A 96 -6.16 -20.34 1.03
N LYS A 97 -5.35 -20.67 0.02
CA LYS A 97 -4.38 -21.77 0.11
C LYS A 97 -3.35 -21.51 1.20
N ALA A 98 -2.82 -20.29 1.29
CA ALA A 98 -1.86 -19.92 2.32
C ALA A 98 -2.45 -20.04 3.74
N LEU A 99 -3.71 -19.64 3.93
CA LEU A 99 -4.41 -19.74 5.21
C LEU A 99 -4.68 -21.19 5.64
N ARG A 100 -4.90 -22.11 4.70
CA ARG A 100 -5.14 -23.55 4.98
C ARG A 100 -3.84 -24.35 5.20
N ALA A 101 -2.70 -23.82 4.79
CA ALA A 101 -1.41 -24.46 4.95
C ALA A 101 -0.79 -24.23 6.35
N ALA A 102 -1.39 -23.36 7.15
CA ALA A 102 -1.04 -23.09 8.55
C ALA A 102 -1.87 -23.97 9.50
#